data_AF-A0A368GXB9-F1
#
_entry.id   AF-A0A368GXB9-F1
#
_cell.length_a   1.000
_cell.length_b   1.000
_cell.length_c   1.000
_cell.angle_alpha   90.00
_cell.angle_beta   90.00
_cell.angle_gamma   90.00
#
_symmetry.space_group_name_H-M   'P 1'
#
loop_
_entity.id
_entity.type
_entity.pdbx_description
1 polymer ?
#
loop_
_entity_poly.entity_id
_entity_poly.type
_entity_poly.pdbx_seq_one_letter_code
_entity_poly.pdbx_strand_id
1 'polypeptide(L)'
;MVIAQVPGQNNPGGNNAGSPSGPAAPPPPAPTGPQGPPVAPAPSGPGGSQVPPVASPTPGPAGTQVPPTPGPAGSPAPPPSSVTNVPTAATTAQPTRPPWPKPNCGNPALNNAMRNVFLNMHNDFRGKVARGQTEVSAGWGIAPPAALMYRMKYDCNAESYAQQSVANCRRTELPAYATGGHKQNLFVLNLAQANPKAVIHYALSQWWSQLARFGMRSNMMFYQSEYNRGARNVLSWAKMAWWNNRRVGCSVKHCGSFHVVSCMYSPGGLNVNQHVYRVGAVCSDCPRGQCDGQALCRW
;
A
#
# COMPACT_ATOMS: atom_id res chain seq x y z
N MET A 1 -56.06 -35.16 40.36
CA MET A 1 -56.84 -35.59 39.17
C MET A 1 -55.84 -35.76 38.03
N VAL A 2 -55.26 -36.94 37.85
CA VAL A 2 -55.80 -38.12 37.14
C VAL A 2 -56.05 -37.83 35.65
N ILE A 3 -55.04 -38.19 34.86
CA ILE A 3 -54.98 -38.99 33.61
C ILE A 3 -56.26 -39.09 32.75
N ALA A 4 -56.02 -39.08 31.42
CA ALA A 4 -56.72 -39.78 30.32
C ALA A 4 -57.35 -38.82 29.29
N GLN A 5 -57.39 -39.03 27.97
CA GLN A 5 -56.92 -40.06 27.02
C GLN A 5 -57.10 -39.46 25.61
N VAL A 6 -56.26 -39.86 24.64
CA VAL A 6 -56.52 -39.78 23.17
C VAL A 6 -57.39 -40.99 22.79
N PRO A 7 -58.22 -41.01 21.71
CA PRO A 7 -57.80 -41.20 20.31
C PRO A 7 -58.72 -40.38 19.33
N GLY A 8 -58.63 -40.36 18.00
CA GLY A 8 -57.95 -41.13 16.98
C GLY A 8 -58.44 -40.66 15.60
N GLN A 9 -57.49 -40.62 14.66
CA GLN A 9 -57.54 -40.85 13.21
C GLN A 9 -58.88 -40.80 12.43
N ASN A 10 -58.86 -40.04 11.32
CA ASN A 10 -59.16 -40.59 10.00
C ASN A 10 -58.55 -39.73 8.87
N ASN A 11 -57.68 -40.36 8.09
CA ASN A 11 -57.25 -39.97 6.74
C ASN A 11 -58.01 -40.89 5.77
N PRO A 12 -58.35 -40.46 4.55
CA PRO A 12 -57.56 -41.01 3.44
C PRO A 12 -57.39 -40.09 2.22
N GLY A 13 -56.25 -40.27 1.55
CA GLY A 13 -56.21 -40.51 0.11
C GLY A 13 -55.92 -39.32 -0.80
N GLY A 14 -54.76 -39.36 -1.46
CA GLY A 14 -54.47 -38.47 -2.60
C GLY A 14 -53.01 -38.48 -3.04
N ASN A 15 -52.56 -39.61 -3.60
CA ASN A 15 -51.24 -39.76 -4.22
C ASN A 15 -51.06 -38.85 -5.43
N ASN A 16 -49.87 -38.25 -5.59
CA ASN A 16 -49.26 -38.18 -6.92
C ASN A 16 -47.72 -38.11 -6.83
N ALA A 17 -47.08 -39.14 -7.39
CA ALA A 17 -45.66 -39.20 -7.74
C ALA A 17 -45.37 -38.12 -8.81
N GLY A 18 -44.24 -37.44 -8.83
CA GLY A 18 -42.91 -37.99 -9.06
C GLY A 18 -42.46 -37.62 -10.47
N SER A 19 -41.52 -36.68 -10.60
CA SER A 19 -40.72 -36.49 -11.81
C SER A 19 -39.34 -35.98 -11.42
N PRO A 20 -38.26 -36.73 -11.69
CA PRO A 20 -36.90 -36.36 -11.32
C PRO A 20 -36.31 -35.39 -12.35
N SER A 21 -35.77 -34.27 -11.86
CA SER A 21 -35.01 -33.30 -12.63
C SER A 21 -33.63 -33.91 -12.97
N GLY A 22 -33.38 -34.18 -14.26
CA GLY A 22 -32.09 -34.67 -14.75
C GLY A 22 -30.96 -33.64 -14.58
N PRO A 23 -29.68 -34.09 -14.61
CA PRO A 23 -28.53 -33.21 -14.44
C PRO A 23 -28.32 -32.29 -15.66
N ALA A 24 -28.01 -31.02 -15.38
CA ALA A 24 -27.70 -30.00 -16.38
C ALA A 24 -26.43 -30.36 -17.17
N ALA A 25 -26.50 -30.23 -18.50
CA ALA A 25 -25.38 -30.44 -19.41
C ALA A 25 -24.25 -29.40 -19.21
N PRO A 26 -22.97 -29.77 -19.38
CA PRO A 26 -21.85 -28.84 -19.28
C PRO A 26 -21.79 -27.86 -20.48
N PRO A 27 -21.26 -26.64 -20.28
CA PRO A 27 -21.16 -25.65 -21.34
C PRO A 27 -20.12 -26.03 -22.42
N PRO A 28 -20.29 -25.55 -23.67
CA PRO A 28 -19.37 -25.84 -24.77
C PRO A 28 -18.00 -25.16 -24.57
N PRO A 29 -16.90 -25.75 -25.09
CA PRO A 29 -15.57 -25.17 -25.00
C PRO A 29 -15.45 -23.87 -25.81
N ALA A 30 -14.72 -22.90 -25.26
CA ALA A 30 -14.44 -21.61 -25.90
C ALA A 30 -13.50 -21.76 -27.11
N PRO A 31 -13.65 -20.93 -28.16
CA PRO A 31 -12.79 -20.98 -29.34
C PRO A 31 -11.37 -20.50 -29.01
N THR A 32 -10.38 -21.31 -29.38
CA THR A 32 -8.95 -21.00 -29.33
C THR A 32 -8.61 -19.95 -30.39
N GLY A 33 -8.14 -18.77 -29.97
CA GLY A 33 -7.61 -17.74 -30.86
C GLY A 33 -6.27 -18.14 -31.51
N PRO A 34 -5.93 -17.55 -32.67
CA PRO A 34 -4.74 -17.91 -33.44
C PRO A 34 -3.43 -17.48 -32.76
N GLN A 35 -2.43 -18.35 -32.88
CA GLN A 35 -1.07 -18.20 -32.37
C GLN A 35 -0.31 -17.06 -33.08
N GLY A 36 0.39 -16.23 -32.31
CA GLY A 36 1.31 -15.22 -32.85
C GLY A 36 2.63 -15.85 -33.35
N PRO A 37 3.31 -15.22 -34.33
CA PRO A 37 4.53 -15.76 -34.92
C PRO A 37 5.76 -15.66 -33.99
N PRO A 38 6.80 -16.50 -34.22
CA PRO A 38 7.91 -16.71 -33.29
C PRO A 38 8.94 -15.58 -33.27
N VAL A 39 9.57 -15.41 -32.09
CA VAL A 39 10.68 -14.49 -31.80
C VAL A 39 11.99 -15.04 -32.39
N ALA A 40 12.72 -14.21 -33.14
CA ALA A 40 14.05 -14.52 -33.65
C ALA A 40 15.15 -14.22 -32.59
N PRO A 41 16.25 -15.00 -32.55
CA PRO A 41 17.33 -14.84 -31.56
C PRO A 41 18.35 -13.75 -31.92
N ALA A 42 18.98 -13.20 -30.88
CA ALA A 42 20.04 -12.20 -30.94
C ALA A 42 21.36 -12.75 -31.52
N PRO A 43 22.16 -11.95 -32.25
CA PRO A 43 23.49 -12.37 -32.67
C PRO A 43 24.57 -12.05 -31.61
N SER A 44 25.39 -13.06 -31.37
CA SER A 44 26.69 -13.08 -30.70
C SER A 44 27.73 -12.23 -31.43
N GLY A 45 28.60 -11.54 -30.68
CA GLY A 45 29.73 -10.77 -31.21
C GLY A 45 30.91 -11.63 -31.64
N PRO A 46 32.02 -10.99 -32.05
CA PRO A 46 33.34 -11.57 -31.88
C PRO A 46 34.32 -10.60 -31.19
N GLY A 47 35.25 -11.19 -30.42
CA GLY A 47 36.40 -10.50 -29.84
C GLY A 47 37.58 -10.38 -30.82
N GLY A 48 38.60 -9.63 -30.39
CA GLY A 48 39.89 -9.55 -31.09
C GLY A 48 40.71 -8.34 -30.64
N SER A 49 41.58 -8.55 -29.66
CA SER A 49 42.65 -7.62 -29.25
C SER A 49 43.69 -7.42 -30.35
N GLN A 50 44.15 -6.19 -30.62
CA GLN A 50 45.56 -5.82 -30.92
C GLN A 50 45.78 -4.30 -30.71
N VAL A 51 47.00 -3.94 -30.31
CA VAL A 51 47.56 -2.61 -29.89
C VAL A 51 49.00 -2.58 -30.47
N PRO A 52 49.73 -1.46 -30.70
CA PRO A 52 49.44 -0.06 -31.13
C PRO A 52 50.36 0.29 -32.37
N PRO A 53 50.91 1.51 -32.70
CA PRO A 53 51.57 2.54 -31.86
C PRO A 53 51.26 4.04 -32.21
N VAL A 54 51.97 4.90 -31.46
CA VAL A 54 51.95 6.36 -31.25
C VAL A 54 52.43 7.21 -32.45
N ALA A 55 51.88 8.44 -32.60
CA ALA A 55 52.60 9.60 -33.15
C ALA A 55 51.98 10.96 -32.71
N SER A 56 52.86 11.90 -32.37
CA SER A 56 52.66 13.22 -31.75
C SER A 56 52.24 14.36 -32.72
N PRO A 57 51.89 15.58 -32.21
CA PRO A 57 51.27 16.67 -32.97
C PRO A 57 52.20 17.87 -33.26
N THR A 58 51.89 18.66 -34.31
CA THR A 58 52.41 20.03 -34.55
C THR A 58 51.61 20.75 -35.65
N PRO A 59 51.74 22.07 -35.90
CA PRO A 59 51.78 23.25 -35.01
C PRO A 59 50.71 24.31 -35.36
N GLY A 60 50.46 25.28 -34.47
CA GLY A 60 49.68 26.49 -34.76
C GLY A 60 50.49 27.62 -35.42
N PRO A 61 49.91 28.84 -35.52
CA PRO A 61 50.71 30.04 -35.26
C PRO A 61 50.00 31.16 -34.46
N ALA A 62 50.85 31.88 -33.70
CA ALA A 62 50.91 33.29 -33.27
C ALA A 62 49.62 34.09 -32.94
N GLY A 63 49.54 34.94 -31.91
CA GLY A 63 50.54 35.51 -31.00
C GLY A 63 50.25 37.00 -30.78
N THR A 64 49.88 37.40 -29.56
CA THR A 64 49.95 38.81 -29.11
C THR A 64 50.34 38.87 -27.63
N GLN A 65 51.36 39.66 -27.32
CA GLN A 65 52.07 39.76 -26.05
C GLN A 65 51.39 40.70 -25.05
N VAL A 66 51.50 40.37 -23.76
CA VAL A 66 51.11 41.17 -22.58
C VAL A 66 52.39 41.63 -21.85
N PRO A 67 52.48 42.89 -21.36
CA PRO A 67 53.65 43.40 -20.63
C PRO A 67 53.71 42.98 -19.14
N PRO A 68 54.89 43.10 -18.48
CA PRO A 68 55.17 42.42 -17.21
C PRO A 68 54.77 43.20 -15.95
N THR A 69 54.49 42.43 -14.90
CA THR A 69 54.15 42.80 -13.52
C THR A 69 55.38 43.20 -12.67
N PRO A 70 55.26 44.18 -11.76
CA PRO A 70 56.19 44.36 -10.63
C PRO A 70 55.75 43.57 -9.38
N GLY A 71 56.72 43.04 -8.63
CA GLY A 71 56.56 42.41 -7.31
C GLY A 71 56.47 43.42 -6.14
N PRO A 72 56.56 42.95 -4.88
CA PRO A 72 55.43 42.95 -3.95
C PRO A 72 55.43 44.13 -2.95
N ALA A 73 54.24 44.64 -2.64
CA ALA A 73 53.99 45.53 -1.50
C ALA A 73 53.10 44.80 -0.49
N GLY A 74 53.48 44.88 0.79
CA GLY A 74 52.91 44.12 1.90
C GLY A 74 51.41 44.35 2.12
N SER A 75 50.70 43.25 2.42
CA SER A 75 49.30 43.27 2.84
C SER A 75 49.15 43.83 4.26
N PRO A 76 48.20 44.75 4.51
CA PRO A 76 47.76 45.08 5.86
C PRO A 76 46.88 43.97 6.44
N ALA A 77 46.91 43.84 7.77
CA ALA A 77 46.11 42.89 8.55
C ALA A 77 44.59 43.09 8.37
N PRO A 78 43.77 42.02 8.44
CA PRO A 78 42.32 42.13 8.37
C PRO A 78 41.74 42.80 9.63
N PRO A 79 40.66 43.60 9.51
CA PRO A 79 39.97 44.18 10.66
C PRO A 79 39.17 43.11 11.44
N PRO A 80 38.87 43.35 12.73
CA PRO A 80 38.21 42.37 13.59
C PRO A 80 36.76 42.11 13.17
N SER A 81 36.40 40.83 13.09
CA SER A 81 35.05 40.34 12.81
C SER A 81 34.05 40.81 13.87
N SER A 82 33.11 41.66 13.48
CA SER A 82 31.92 41.97 14.28
C SER A 82 31.00 40.77 14.31
N VAL A 83 30.82 40.16 15.48
CA VAL A 83 29.91 39.03 15.71
C VAL A 83 28.48 39.57 15.74
N THR A 84 27.79 39.54 14.60
CA THR A 84 26.34 39.75 14.57
C THR A 84 25.67 38.48 15.04
N ASN A 85 25.15 38.49 16.28
CA ASN A 85 24.28 37.44 16.79
C ASN A 85 22.98 37.42 15.98
N VAL A 86 22.95 36.61 14.92
CA VAL A 86 21.69 36.18 14.30
C VAL A 86 21.05 35.21 15.28
N PRO A 87 19.86 35.48 15.83
CA PRO A 87 19.20 34.53 16.70
C PRO A 87 18.91 33.26 15.90
N THR A 88 19.58 32.17 16.28
CA THR A 88 19.29 30.82 15.83
C THR A 88 17.79 30.59 15.97
N ALA A 89 17.09 30.48 14.85
CA ALA A 89 15.69 30.09 14.85
C ALA A 89 15.59 28.73 15.54
N ALA A 90 15.14 28.75 16.80
CA ALA A 90 14.83 27.55 17.53
C ALA A 90 13.79 26.80 16.70
N THR A 91 14.20 25.66 16.15
CA THR A 91 13.25 24.70 15.58
C THR A 91 12.46 24.18 16.76
N THR A 92 11.33 24.82 17.06
CA THR A 92 10.39 24.37 18.08
C THR A 92 10.03 22.94 17.73
N ALA A 93 10.54 21.98 18.51
CA ALA A 93 10.14 20.59 18.39
C ALA A 93 8.61 20.55 18.43
N GLN A 94 7.99 19.97 17.41
CA GLN A 94 6.53 19.88 17.38
C GLN A 94 6.05 19.21 18.67
N PRO A 95 5.00 19.75 19.33
CA PRO A 95 4.52 19.19 20.58
C PRO A 95 4.17 17.72 20.38
N THR A 96 4.92 16.84 21.04
CA THR A 96 4.70 15.39 21.00
C THR A 96 3.45 15.07 21.79
N ARG A 97 2.29 15.22 21.15
CA ARG A 97 0.99 14.87 21.72
C ARG A 97 1.00 13.39 22.13
N PRO A 98 0.46 13.03 23.32
CA PRO A 98 0.57 11.68 23.85
C PRO A 98 0.15 10.61 22.84
N PRO A 99 0.82 9.43 22.87
CA PRO A 99 0.46 8.31 22.02
C PRO A 99 -0.94 7.81 22.36
N TRP A 100 -1.64 7.23 21.37
CA TRP A 100 -2.92 6.58 21.61
C TRP A 100 -2.74 5.37 22.54
N PRO A 101 -3.75 5.01 23.34
CA PRO A 101 -3.72 3.81 24.17
C PRO A 101 -3.40 2.57 23.34
N LYS A 102 -2.63 1.65 23.92
CA LYS A 102 -2.33 0.36 23.28
C LYS A 102 -3.64 -0.43 23.10
N PRO A 103 -3.85 -1.07 21.94
CA PRO A 103 -5.01 -1.93 21.74
C PRO A 103 -5.00 -3.10 22.73
N ASN A 104 -6.17 -3.43 23.28
CA ASN A 104 -6.39 -4.62 24.08
C ASN A 104 -7.48 -5.46 23.42
N CYS A 105 -7.11 -6.20 22.38
CA CYS A 105 -8.05 -7.05 21.66
C CYS A 105 -7.96 -8.48 22.22
N GLY A 106 -9.12 -9.13 22.45
CA GLY A 106 -9.22 -10.45 23.09
C GLY A 106 -8.71 -11.65 22.28
N ASN A 107 -7.92 -11.42 21.22
CA ASN A 107 -7.41 -12.50 20.38
C ASN A 107 -6.02 -12.95 20.85
N PRO A 108 -5.88 -14.19 21.35
CA PRO A 108 -4.61 -14.71 21.83
C PRO A 108 -3.61 -14.98 20.70
N ALA A 109 -4.07 -15.18 19.46
CA ALA A 109 -3.21 -15.48 18.32
C ALA A 109 -2.48 -14.25 17.76
N LEU A 110 -2.89 -13.04 18.15
CA LEU A 110 -2.26 -11.80 17.74
C LEU A 110 -1.82 -11.00 18.97
N ASN A 111 -0.52 -10.82 19.15
CA ASN A 111 0.01 -10.01 20.23
C ASN A 111 0.19 -8.53 19.83
N ASN A 112 0.44 -7.68 20.81
CA ASN A 112 0.59 -6.24 20.57
C ASN A 112 1.80 -5.89 19.69
N ALA A 113 2.85 -6.71 19.66
CA ALA A 113 3.97 -6.48 18.75
C ALA A 113 3.54 -6.62 17.29
N MET A 114 2.69 -7.61 16.97
CA MET A 114 2.14 -7.77 15.61
C MET A 114 1.12 -6.67 15.27
N ARG A 115 0.25 -6.28 16.21
CA ARG A 115 -0.68 -5.13 16.03
C ARG A 115 0.08 -3.84 15.70
N ASN A 116 1.20 -3.60 16.39
CA ASN A 116 2.05 -2.45 16.12
C ASN A 116 2.68 -2.52 14.74
N VAL A 117 3.11 -3.69 14.26
CA VAL A 117 3.63 -3.84 12.89
C VAL A 117 2.57 -3.46 11.87
N PHE A 118 1.35 -3.99 12.01
CA PHE A 118 0.24 -3.60 11.15
C PHE A 118 0.01 -2.09 11.17
N LEU A 119 -0.22 -1.51 12.35
CA LEU A 119 -0.56 -0.09 12.47
C LEU A 119 0.56 0.83 11.95
N ASN A 120 1.78 0.58 12.38
CA ASN A 120 2.92 1.45 12.08
C ASN A 120 3.22 1.41 10.59
N MET A 121 3.27 0.24 9.96
CA MET A 121 3.52 0.17 8.52
C MET A 121 2.44 0.89 7.70
N HIS A 122 1.16 0.77 8.07
CA HIS A 122 0.10 1.53 7.40
C HIS A 122 0.32 3.04 7.53
N ASN A 123 0.60 3.54 8.73
CA ASN A 123 0.81 4.97 8.95
C ASN A 123 2.14 5.46 8.32
N ASP A 124 3.19 4.66 8.32
CA ASP A 124 4.47 5.00 7.67
C ASP A 124 4.29 5.14 6.17
N PHE A 125 3.60 4.19 5.54
CA PHE A 125 3.25 4.25 4.13
C PHE A 125 2.35 5.43 3.79
N ARG A 126 1.28 5.64 4.56
CA ARG A 126 0.39 6.80 4.39
C ARG A 126 1.14 8.12 4.53
N GLY A 127 2.07 8.21 5.48
CA GLY A 127 2.89 9.40 5.68
C GLY A 127 3.93 9.64 4.57
N LYS A 128 4.44 8.57 3.93
CA LYS A 128 5.31 8.70 2.75
C LYS A 128 4.55 9.26 1.55
N VAL A 129 3.37 8.72 1.24
CA VAL A 129 2.57 9.24 0.12
C VAL A 129 2.04 10.64 0.42
N ALA A 130 1.63 10.92 1.66
CA ALA A 130 1.10 12.24 2.03
C ALA A 130 2.13 13.36 1.84
N ARG A 131 3.43 13.09 2.02
CA ARG A 131 4.51 14.05 1.75
C ARG A 131 4.76 14.29 0.25
N GLY A 132 4.36 13.37 -0.61
CA GLY A 132 4.47 13.52 -2.07
C GLY A 132 5.91 13.53 -2.62
N GLN A 133 6.84 12.84 -1.97
CA GLN A 133 8.29 12.94 -2.29
C GLN A 133 8.93 11.64 -2.79
N THR A 134 8.40 10.47 -2.40
CA THR A 134 9.13 9.20 -2.58
C THR A 134 8.33 8.08 -3.25
N GLU A 135 7.00 8.17 -3.24
CA GLU A 135 6.16 7.06 -3.69
C GLU A 135 5.97 7.11 -5.20
N VAL A 136 6.60 6.18 -5.92
CA VAL A 136 6.46 6.06 -7.37
C VAL A 136 5.06 5.57 -7.73
N SER A 137 4.46 6.20 -8.75
CA SER A 137 3.24 5.78 -9.44
C SER A 137 3.61 5.40 -10.88
N ALA A 138 3.48 4.12 -11.24
CA ALA A 138 3.92 3.63 -12.54
C ALA A 138 3.30 4.42 -13.70
N GLY A 139 4.14 5.01 -14.56
CA GLY A 139 3.69 5.82 -15.69
C GLY A 139 3.14 7.21 -15.35
N TRP A 140 3.12 7.60 -14.07
CA TRP A 140 2.60 8.90 -13.60
C TRP A 140 3.60 9.70 -12.76
N GLY A 141 4.84 9.22 -12.62
CA GLY A 141 5.89 9.88 -11.84
C GLY A 141 5.78 9.60 -10.34
N ILE A 142 6.08 10.59 -9.52
CA ILE A 142 5.90 10.52 -8.07
C ILE A 142 4.45 10.86 -7.73
N ALA A 143 3.85 10.08 -6.82
CA ALA A 143 2.51 10.36 -6.31
C ALA A 143 2.50 11.72 -5.57
N PRO A 144 1.51 12.57 -5.86
CA PRO A 144 1.48 13.94 -5.35
C PRO A 144 1.20 13.98 -3.84
N PRO A 145 1.50 15.11 -3.16
CA PRO A 145 1.20 15.27 -1.73
C PRO A 145 -0.29 15.28 -1.44
N ALA A 146 -0.64 14.85 -0.23
CA ALA A 146 -2.02 14.84 0.25
C ALA A 146 -2.32 16.07 1.12
N ALA A 147 -3.38 16.78 0.77
CA ALA A 147 -3.92 17.88 1.58
C ALA A 147 -4.41 17.39 2.96
N LEU A 148 -5.02 16.19 2.97
CA LEU A 148 -5.60 15.54 4.15
C LEU A 148 -5.37 14.04 4.05
N MET A 149 -4.73 13.46 5.06
CA MET A 149 -4.55 12.03 5.22
C MET A 149 -4.64 11.68 6.70
N TYR A 150 -5.70 10.99 7.13
CA TYR A 150 -5.85 10.71 8.56
C TYR A 150 -4.84 9.67 9.06
N ARG A 151 -4.35 9.87 10.29
CA ARG A 151 -3.68 8.83 11.07
C ARG A 151 -4.68 7.70 11.35
N MET A 152 -4.31 6.48 11.01
CA MET A 152 -5.08 5.31 11.43
C MET A 152 -4.83 5.03 12.91
N LYS A 153 -5.89 4.60 13.60
CA LYS A 153 -5.84 3.96 14.92
C LYS A 153 -6.11 2.47 14.73
N TYR A 154 -5.51 1.65 15.58
CA TYR A 154 -5.81 0.23 15.57
C TYR A 154 -7.14 -0.03 16.28
N ASP A 155 -7.98 -0.88 15.69
CA ASP A 155 -9.36 -1.09 16.13
C ASP A 155 -9.65 -2.59 16.32
N CYS A 156 -10.07 -2.97 17.53
CA CYS A 156 -10.32 -4.37 17.87
C CYS A 156 -11.59 -4.93 17.21
N ASN A 157 -12.57 -4.10 16.85
CA ASN A 157 -13.76 -4.56 16.13
C ASN A 157 -13.38 -4.95 14.69
N ALA A 158 -12.62 -4.09 13.99
CA ALA A 158 -12.02 -4.42 12.70
C ALA A 158 -11.12 -5.68 12.77
N GLU A 159 -10.36 -5.84 13.86
CA GLU A 159 -9.54 -7.04 14.10
C GLU A 159 -10.41 -8.30 14.17
N SER A 160 -11.56 -8.26 14.83
CA SER A 160 -12.46 -9.41 14.97
C SER A 160 -12.97 -9.92 13.62
N TYR A 161 -13.33 -9.01 12.69
CA TYR A 161 -13.70 -9.39 11.32
C TYR A 161 -12.51 -9.94 10.53
N ALA A 162 -11.31 -9.37 10.71
CA ALA A 162 -10.10 -9.91 10.10
C ALA A 162 -9.79 -11.32 10.61
N GLN A 163 -9.99 -11.58 11.90
CA GLN A 163 -9.84 -12.91 12.50
C GLN A 163 -10.83 -13.91 11.90
N GLN A 164 -12.11 -13.54 11.79
CA GLN A 164 -13.13 -14.37 11.15
C GLN A 164 -12.73 -14.70 9.69
N SER A 165 -12.16 -13.73 8.97
CA SER A 165 -11.70 -13.97 7.60
C SER A 165 -10.61 -15.04 7.50
N VAL A 166 -9.65 -15.05 8.43
CA VAL A 166 -8.54 -16.00 8.39
C VAL A 166 -8.84 -17.31 9.11
N ALA A 167 -9.87 -17.35 9.96
CA ALA A 167 -10.19 -18.48 10.83
C ALA A 167 -10.30 -19.82 10.09
N ASN A 168 -10.95 -19.83 8.92
CA ASN A 168 -11.16 -21.05 8.13
C ASN A 168 -10.16 -21.19 6.97
N CYS A 169 -9.02 -20.50 7.03
CA CYS A 169 -7.97 -20.58 6.01
C CYS A 169 -8.48 -20.28 4.58
N ARG A 170 -9.49 -19.42 4.48
CA ARG A 170 -10.07 -18.97 3.22
C ARG A 170 -9.01 -18.19 2.44
N ARG A 171 -8.98 -18.43 1.13
CA ARG A 171 -8.07 -17.75 0.18
C ARG A 171 -8.75 -16.61 -0.58
N THR A 172 -10.01 -16.33 -0.25
CA THR A 172 -10.85 -15.32 -0.87
C THR A 172 -11.37 -14.34 0.18
N GLU A 173 -11.61 -13.09 -0.23
CA GLU A 173 -12.19 -12.07 0.65
C GLU A 173 -13.56 -12.54 1.19
N LEU A 174 -13.92 -12.03 2.38
CA LEU A 174 -15.25 -12.22 2.92
C LEU A 174 -16.28 -11.49 2.04
N PRO A 175 -17.50 -12.05 1.90
CA PRO A 175 -18.57 -11.32 1.25
C PRO A 175 -18.91 -10.05 2.03
N ALA A 176 -19.40 -9.01 1.34
CA ALA A 176 -19.58 -7.68 1.92
C ALA A 176 -20.41 -7.67 3.21
N TYR A 177 -21.47 -8.48 3.28
CA TYR A 177 -22.34 -8.58 4.47
C TYR A 177 -21.60 -9.12 5.72
N ALA A 178 -20.51 -9.88 5.54
CA ALA A 178 -19.75 -10.49 6.62
C ALA A 178 -18.57 -9.62 7.12
N THR A 179 -18.38 -8.42 6.54
CA THR A 179 -17.29 -7.51 6.90
C THR A 179 -17.69 -6.44 7.93
N GLY A 180 -18.96 -6.38 8.33
CA GLY A 180 -19.45 -5.33 9.23
C GLY A 180 -19.25 -3.91 8.67
N GLY A 181 -19.34 -3.75 7.35
CA GLY A 181 -19.12 -2.48 6.66
C GLY A 181 -17.65 -2.10 6.40
N HIS A 182 -16.70 -2.97 6.77
CA HIS A 182 -15.28 -2.74 6.50
C HIS A 182 -14.92 -3.12 5.06
N LYS A 183 -13.90 -2.45 4.50
CA LYS A 183 -13.23 -2.98 3.29
C LYS A 183 -12.10 -3.89 3.71
N GLN A 184 -11.90 -4.96 2.96
CA GLN A 184 -10.91 -5.97 3.28
C GLN A 184 -9.71 -5.91 2.31
N ASN A 185 -8.51 -6.09 2.83
CA ASN A 185 -7.39 -6.64 2.06
C ASN A 185 -7.10 -8.07 2.53
N LEU A 186 -6.88 -8.98 1.59
CA LEU A 186 -6.47 -10.35 1.85
C LEU A 186 -5.16 -10.65 1.10
N PHE A 187 -4.26 -11.36 1.76
CA PHE A 187 -3.01 -11.83 1.18
C PHE A 187 -2.79 -13.29 1.56
N VAL A 188 -2.36 -14.09 0.59
CA VAL A 188 -2.07 -15.51 0.79
C VAL A 188 -0.63 -15.77 0.39
N LEU A 189 0.17 -16.28 1.33
CA LEU A 189 1.55 -16.66 1.10
C LEU A 189 1.68 -18.17 1.15
N ASN A 190 2.00 -18.81 0.02
CA ASN A 190 2.24 -20.27 -0.04
C ASN A 190 3.65 -20.59 0.48
N LEU A 191 3.81 -20.50 1.80
CA LEU A 191 5.02 -20.87 2.52
C LEU A 191 4.60 -21.45 3.87
N ALA A 192 4.98 -22.69 4.12
CA ALA A 192 4.62 -23.43 5.33
C ALA A 192 5.36 -22.88 6.57
N GLN A 193 6.69 -22.80 6.51
CA GLN A 193 7.50 -22.29 7.61
C GLN A 193 7.91 -20.84 7.35
N ALA A 194 7.21 -19.90 7.98
CA ALA A 194 7.56 -18.49 7.94
C ALA A 194 7.27 -17.84 9.30
N ASN A 195 8.12 -16.87 9.69
CA ASN A 195 7.84 -16.05 10.86
C ASN A 195 6.60 -15.18 10.59
N PRO A 196 5.53 -15.25 11.41
CA PRO A 196 4.31 -14.47 11.19
C PRO A 196 4.56 -12.97 11.04
N LYS A 197 5.52 -12.39 11.77
CA LYS A 197 5.88 -10.97 11.63
C LYS A 197 6.44 -10.69 10.22
N ALA A 198 7.31 -11.55 9.70
CA ALA A 198 7.84 -11.41 8.35
C ALA A 198 6.75 -11.56 7.28
N VAL A 199 5.80 -12.47 7.48
CA VAL A 199 4.63 -12.63 6.60
C VAL A 199 3.79 -11.35 6.58
N ILE A 200 3.54 -10.74 7.75
CA ILE A 200 2.82 -9.47 7.85
C ILE A 200 3.56 -8.37 7.07
N HIS A 201 4.87 -8.19 7.33
CA HIS A 201 5.68 -7.19 6.63
C HIS A 201 5.60 -7.38 5.11
N TYR A 202 5.73 -8.63 4.65
CA TYR A 202 5.67 -8.95 3.23
C TYR A 202 4.29 -8.64 2.63
N ALA A 203 3.20 -9.07 3.27
CA ALA A 203 1.84 -8.81 2.79
C ALA A 203 1.56 -7.31 2.63
N LEU A 204 1.93 -6.50 3.63
CA LEU A 204 1.74 -5.05 3.61
C LEU A 204 2.56 -4.38 2.51
N SER A 205 3.82 -4.81 2.33
CA SER A 205 4.67 -4.31 1.24
C SER A 205 4.12 -4.71 -0.13
N GLN A 206 3.57 -5.92 -0.29
CA GLN A 206 2.97 -6.35 -1.55
C GLN A 206 1.76 -5.50 -1.92
N TRP A 207 0.83 -5.28 -0.98
CA TRP A 207 -0.31 -4.40 -1.20
C TRP A 207 0.13 -2.97 -1.54
N TRP A 208 1.06 -2.42 -0.78
CA TRP A 208 1.54 -1.06 -1.00
C TRP A 208 2.26 -0.89 -2.35
N SER A 209 3.03 -1.90 -2.77
CA SER A 209 3.80 -1.88 -4.03
C SER A 209 2.94 -1.76 -5.30
N GLN A 210 1.62 -1.99 -5.21
CA GLN A 210 0.74 -1.90 -6.37
C GLN A 210 0.78 -0.52 -7.03
N LEU A 211 0.94 0.56 -6.27
CA LEU A 211 1.09 1.91 -6.85
C LEU A 211 2.33 2.01 -7.75
N ALA A 212 3.48 1.55 -7.25
CA ALA A 212 4.74 1.59 -8.02
C ALA A 212 4.74 0.63 -9.21
N ARG A 213 3.97 -0.46 -9.16
CA ARG A 213 3.92 -1.48 -10.22
C ARG A 213 2.88 -1.19 -11.29
N PHE A 214 1.76 -0.61 -10.91
CA PHE A 214 0.58 -0.49 -11.77
C PHE A 214 0.15 0.96 -11.97
N GLY A 215 0.46 1.85 -11.03
CA GLY A 215 0.24 3.28 -11.18
C GLY A 215 -1.22 3.70 -11.07
N MET A 216 -1.40 4.96 -10.75
CA MET A 216 -2.70 5.64 -10.72
C MET A 216 -2.50 7.10 -11.14
N ARG A 217 -3.54 7.68 -11.76
CA ARG A 217 -3.57 9.05 -12.27
C ARG A 217 -3.11 10.06 -11.22
N SER A 218 -2.38 11.10 -11.64
CA SER A 218 -1.83 12.12 -10.74
C SER A 218 -2.88 12.96 -10.01
N ASN A 219 -4.15 12.96 -10.44
CA ASN A 219 -5.24 13.58 -9.65
C ASN A 219 -5.79 12.67 -8.56
N MET A 220 -5.29 11.44 -8.43
CA MET A 220 -5.69 10.44 -7.43
C MET A 220 -7.18 10.05 -7.47
N MET A 221 -7.84 10.24 -8.60
CA MET A 221 -9.24 9.85 -8.80
C MET A 221 -9.40 8.33 -8.97
N PHE A 222 -10.32 7.76 -8.20
CA PHE A 222 -10.65 6.34 -8.26
C PHE A 222 -11.87 6.11 -9.16
N TYR A 223 -11.62 5.81 -10.44
CA TYR A 223 -12.66 5.53 -11.42
C TYR A 223 -13.10 4.07 -11.40
N GLN A 224 -14.27 3.79 -12.00
CA GLN A 224 -14.77 2.42 -12.18
C GLN A 224 -13.75 1.52 -12.92
N SER A 225 -12.97 2.10 -13.83
CA SER A 225 -11.91 1.38 -14.54
C SER A 225 -10.91 0.72 -13.61
N GLU A 226 -10.67 1.26 -12.42
CA GLU A 226 -9.73 0.69 -11.44
C GLU A 226 -10.14 -0.70 -10.94
N TYR A 227 -11.45 -0.96 -10.85
CA TYR A 227 -11.97 -2.29 -10.54
C TYR A 227 -11.77 -3.28 -11.69
N ASN A 228 -11.69 -2.79 -12.93
CA ASN A 228 -11.66 -3.61 -14.14
C ASN A 228 -10.24 -3.96 -14.61
N ARG A 229 -9.20 -3.61 -13.83
CA ARG A 229 -7.78 -3.81 -14.19
C ARG A 229 -7.27 -5.24 -14.00
N GLY A 230 -8.13 -6.17 -13.56
CA GLY A 230 -7.75 -7.56 -13.32
C GLY A 230 -6.58 -7.69 -12.35
N ALA A 231 -5.58 -8.51 -12.66
CA ALA A 231 -4.42 -8.75 -11.78
C ALA A 231 -3.47 -7.54 -11.62
N ARG A 232 -3.55 -6.52 -12.49
CA ARG A 232 -2.70 -5.33 -12.49
C ARG A 232 -3.43 -4.11 -11.90
N ASN A 233 -4.17 -4.34 -10.82
CA ASN A 233 -4.98 -3.32 -10.14
C ASN A 233 -4.25 -2.70 -8.93
N VAL A 234 -4.78 -1.56 -8.47
CA VAL A 234 -4.26 -0.82 -7.30
C VAL A 234 -5.20 -0.90 -6.09
N LEU A 235 -6.13 -1.86 -6.05
CA LEU A 235 -7.22 -1.90 -5.08
C LEU A 235 -6.71 -2.05 -3.63
N SER A 236 -5.68 -2.87 -3.42
CA SER A 236 -5.12 -3.06 -2.09
C SER A 236 -4.35 -1.86 -1.60
N TRP A 237 -3.55 -1.24 -2.48
CA TRP A 237 -2.91 0.03 -2.19
C TRP A 237 -3.95 1.13 -1.89
N ALA A 238 -5.01 1.23 -2.69
CA ALA A 238 -6.05 2.25 -2.52
C ALA A 238 -6.76 2.12 -1.16
N LYS A 239 -7.06 0.89 -0.71
CA LYS A 239 -7.60 0.62 0.65
C LYS A 239 -6.69 1.16 1.76
N MET A 240 -5.37 0.94 1.62
CA MET A 240 -4.37 1.42 2.59
C MET A 240 -4.20 2.94 2.54
N ALA A 241 -4.20 3.53 1.36
CA ALA A 241 -3.96 4.95 1.13
C ALA A 241 -5.22 5.82 1.24
N TRP A 242 -6.41 5.24 1.37
CA TRP A 242 -7.66 5.99 1.36
C TRP A 242 -7.71 7.02 2.49
N TRP A 243 -7.88 8.30 2.16
CA TRP A 243 -7.61 9.42 3.06
C TRP A 243 -8.44 9.38 4.34
N ASN A 244 -9.72 8.98 4.23
CA ASN A 244 -10.64 8.97 5.36
C ASN A 244 -10.64 7.67 6.16
N ASN A 245 -9.84 6.66 5.77
CA ASN A 245 -9.65 5.46 6.58
C ASN A 245 -8.92 5.81 7.87
N ARG A 246 -9.66 5.68 8.96
CA ARG A 246 -9.26 6.11 10.31
C ARG A 246 -8.98 4.93 11.23
N ARG A 247 -9.49 3.75 10.88
CA ARG A 247 -9.36 2.53 11.68
C ARG A 247 -8.87 1.38 10.83
N VAL A 248 -7.96 0.61 11.40
CA VAL A 248 -7.46 -0.64 10.82
C VAL A 248 -7.41 -1.72 11.89
N GLY A 249 -7.78 -2.94 11.53
CA GLY A 249 -7.59 -4.12 12.37
C GLY A 249 -7.27 -5.31 11.48
N CYS A 250 -6.31 -6.13 11.88
CA CYS A 250 -5.76 -7.17 11.02
C CYS A 250 -5.56 -8.49 11.76
N SER A 251 -5.45 -9.57 11.01
CA SER A 251 -5.12 -10.88 11.57
C SER A 251 -4.23 -11.66 10.61
N VAL A 252 -3.47 -12.60 11.16
CA VAL A 252 -2.66 -13.56 10.41
C VAL A 252 -2.92 -14.95 10.96
N LYS A 253 -3.05 -15.95 10.08
CA LYS A 253 -3.15 -17.36 10.46
C LYS A 253 -2.23 -18.22 9.63
N HIS A 254 -1.54 -19.15 10.28
CA HIS A 254 -0.84 -20.25 9.64
C HIS A 254 -1.83 -21.39 9.35
N CYS A 255 -1.85 -21.85 8.11
CA CYS A 255 -2.83 -22.80 7.56
C CYS A 255 -2.18 -24.10 7.08
N GLY A 256 -1.06 -24.49 7.71
CA GLY A 256 -0.31 -25.70 7.38
C GLY A 256 0.72 -25.47 6.26
N SER A 257 0.26 -25.31 5.02
CA SER A 257 1.16 -25.10 3.87
C SER A 257 1.27 -23.64 3.42
N PHE A 258 0.46 -22.75 3.98
CA PHE A 258 0.41 -21.35 3.62
C PHE A 258 0.00 -20.48 4.82
N HIS A 259 0.19 -19.17 4.67
CA HIS A 259 -0.30 -18.16 5.60
C HIS A 259 -1.36 -17.29 4.93
N VAL A 260 -2.32 -16.84 5.73
CA VAL A 260 -3.33 -15.86 5.30
C VAL A 260 -3.22 -14.64 6.19
N VAL A 261 -3.12 -13.46 5.57
CA VAL A 261 -3.16 -12.16 6.24
C VAL A 261 -4.41 -11.42 5.77
N SER A 262 -5.20 -10.90 6.70
CA SER A 262 -6.36 -10.08 6.41
C SER A 262 -6.29 -8.77 7.18
N CYS A 263 -6.63 -7.65 6.53
CA CYS A 263 -6.81 -6.36 7.17
C CYS A 263 -8.18 -5.78 6.81
N MET A 264 -8.84 -5.20 7.80
CA MET A 264 -10.13 -4.54 7.68
C MET A 264 -9.95 -3.04 7.89
N TYR A 265 -10.56 -2.24 7.01
CA TYR A 265 -10.47 -0.78 7.01
C TYR A 265 -11.83 -0.13 7.18
N SER A 266 -11.90 0.93 8.00
CA SER A 266 -13.11 1.72 8.19
C SER A 266 -12.81 3.24 8.07
N PRO A 267 -13.66 4.01 7.35
CA PRO A 267 -14.97 3.62 6.78
C PRO A 267 -14.87 2.82 5.47
N GLY A 268 -13.67 2.50 4.99
CA GLY A 268 -13.43 1.49 3.97
C GLY A 268 -12.89 2.06 2.65
N GLY A 269 -13.54 3.09 2.11
CA GLY A 269 -13.14 3.74 0.87
C GLY A 269 -13.43 2.93 -0.40
N LEU A 270 -12.62 3.16 -1.44
CA LEU A 270 -12.83 2.68 -2.83
C LEU A 270 -14.17 3.07 -3.43
N ASN A 271 -14.62 4.27 -3.10
CA ASN A 271 -15.82 4.83 -3.69
C ASN A 271 -15.49 5.33 -5.10
N VAL A 272 -16.27 4.89 -6.08
CA VAL A 272 -16.12 5.31 -7.47
C VAL A 272 -16.34 6.81 -7.59
N ASN A 273 -15.55 7.47 -8.43
CA ASN A 273 -15.55 8.91 -8.64
C ASN A 273 -15.22 9.72 -7.38
N GLN A 274 -14.51 9.12 -6.43
CA GLN A 274 -13.90 9.82 -5.32
C GLN A 274 -12.38 9.75 -5.41
N HIS A 275 -11.71 10.70 -4.77
CA HIS A 275 -10.26 10.72 -4.68
C HIS A 275 -9.80 9.74 -3.61
N VAL A 276 -8.75 8.96 -3.89
CA VAL A 276 -8.05 8.16 -2.86
C VAL A 276 -7.56 9.09 -1.76
N TYR A 277 -7.01 10.25 -2.13
CA TYR A 277 -6.80 11.40 -1.28
C TYR A 277 -6.82 12.68 -2.11
N ARG A 278 -7.18 13.80 -1.49
CA ARG A 278 -7.13 15.11 -2.16
C ARG A 278 -5.69 15.54 -2.33
N VAL A 279 -5.31 15.87 -3.56
CA VAL A 279 -4.01 16.45 -3.88
C VAL A 279 -3.96 17.88 -3.39
N GLY A 280 -2.89 18.24 -2.69
CA GLY A 280 -2.67 19.61 -2.22
C GLY A 280 -1.47 19.73 -1.31
N ALA A 281 -1.22 20.94 -0.82
CA ALA A 281 -0.12 21.20 0.10
C ALA A 281 -0.25 20.31 1.35
N VAL A 282 0.86 19.74 1.78
CA VAL A 282 0.89 18.78 2.89
C VAL A 282 0.17 19.38 4.10
N CYS A 283 -0.83 18.64 4.60
CA CYS A 283 -1.63 19.03 5.77
C CYS A 283 -2.49 20.31 5.64
N SER A 284 -2.67 20.88 4.43
CA SER A 284 -3.46 22.09 4.23
C SER A 284 -4.92 21.95 4.68
N ASP A 285 -5.45 20.72 4.65
CA ASP A 285 -6.83 20.40 5.00
C ASP A 285 -6.93 19.66 6.34
N CYS A 286 -5.83 19.53 7.10
CA CYS A 286 -5.90 19.03 8.47
C CYS A 286 -6.64 20.04 9.36
N PRO A 287 -7.38 19.57 10.39
CA PRO A 287 -7.80 20.48 11.46
C PRO A 287 -6.58 21.18 12.08
N ARG A 288 -6.76 22.44 12.48
CA ARG A 288 -5.65 23.30 12.95
C ARG A 288 -4.87 22.61 14.08
N GLY A 289 -3.55 22.52 13.91
CA GLY A 289 -2.64 21.88 14.87
C GLY A 289 -2.74 20.35 14.96
N GLN A 290 -3.42 19.68 14.03
CA GLN A 290 -3.57 18.22 14.04
C GLN A 290 -2.66 17.48 13.06
N CYS A 291 -1.89 18.18 12.23
CA CYS A 291 -0.85 17.56 11.41
C CYS A 291 0.32 17.13 12.29
N ASP A 292 0.67 15.86 12.27
CA ASP A 292 1.88 15.36 12.95
C ASP A 292 3.08 15.22 12.03
N GLY A 293 4.25 14.91 12.61
CA GLY A 293 5.52 14.83 11.90
C GLY A 293 5.60 13.78 10.78
N GLN A 294 4.60 12.90 10.63
CA GLN A 294 4.52 12.00 9.47
C GLN A 294 3.61 12.55 8.36
N ALA A 295 3.24 13.83 8.39
CA ALA A 295 2.33 14.47 7.43
C ALA A 295 0.90 13.88 7.45
N LEU A 296 0.44 13.49 8.63
CA LEU A 296 -0.83 12.82 8.82
C LEU A 296 -1.66 13.59 9.85
N CYS A 297 -2.96 13.72 9.59
CA CYS A 297 -3.88 14.47 10.44
C CYS A 297 -4.43 13.59 11.55
N ARG A 298 -4.37 14.07 12.79
CA ARG A 298 -5.10 13.50 13.93
C ARG A 298 -6.58 13.90 13.88
N TRP A 299 -7.40 13.09 14.54
CA TRP A 299 -8.86 13.19 14.63
C TRP A 299 -9.36 12.56 15.93
#